data_AF-A0AAV7PKK0-F1
#
_entry.id   AF-A0AAV7PKK0-F1
#
_cell.length_a   1.000
_cell.length_b   1.000
_cell.length_c   1.000
_cell.angle_alpha   90.00
_cell.angle_beta   90.00
_cell.angle_gamma   90.00
#
_symmetry.space_group_name_H-M   'P 1'
#
loop_
_entity.id
_entity.type
_entity.pdbx_description
1 polymer ?
#
loop_
_entity_poly.entity_id
_entity_poly.type
_entity_poly.pdbx_seq_one_letter_code
_entity_poly.pdbx_strand_id
1 'polypeptide(L)'
;MLKRLDHSIAEAGAGCSFPSLGVFLWRSSRDGDPLLVGPACGIIPTMGGHFGDLAKIRHIITYTLSPFEQKAFPHYFSKGIPNTWRRFRGQVFRVVPPFILMYLTYSWGNQEFAKNGRKDLSLYEKDE
;
A
#
# COMPACT_ATOMS: atom_id res chain seq x y z
N MET A 1 21.25 20.98 40.42
CA MET A 1 22.25 20.22 39.66
C MET A 1 21.55 19.48 38.53
N LEU A 2 21.51 20.09 37.34
CA LEU A 2 22.15 19.60 36.10
C LEU A 2 21.58 18.25 35.63
N LYS A 3 20.61 18.26 34.70
CA LYS A 3 20.80 18.28 33.23
C LYS A 3 21.78 17.20 32.73
N ARG A 4 21.29 16.23 31.96
CA ARG A 4 21.84 15.76 30.66
C ARG A 4 20.93 14.68 30.04
N LEU A 5 20.19 15.04 28.98
CA LEU A 5 20.41 14.68 27.55
C LEU A 5 19.76 13.31 27.24
N ASP A 6 18.67 13.16 26.49
CA ASP A 6 18.30 13.74 25.18
C ASP A 6 19.44 13.75 24.17
N HIS A 7 19.53 12.66 23.38
CA HIS A 7 20.03 12.59 22.01
C HIS A 7 19.41 11.32 21.40
N SER A 8 18.38 11.41 20.56
CA SER A 8 18.46 11.73 19.13
C SER A 8 19.17 10.63 18.32
N ILE A 9 18.39 9.70 17.80
CA ILE A 9 18.63 9.00 16.52
C ILE A 9 17.24 9.00 15.85
N ALA A 10 16.86 10.08 15.16
CA ALA A 10 17.30 10.46 13.81
C ALA A 10 17.04 9.33 12.78
N GLU A 11 15.94 9.54 12.06
CA GLU A 11 15.64 9.14 10.68
C GLU A 11 16.42 7.96 10.04
N ALA A 12 15.69 6.89 9.76
CA ALA A 12 15.95 6.09 8.56
C ALA A 12 14.63 5.96 7.78
N GLY A 13 14.33 7.01 7.01
CA GLY A 13 13.39 6.92 5.91
C GLY A 13 13.97 5.99 4.85
N ALA A 14 13.64 4.70 4.92
CA ALA A 14 13.77 3.82 3.77
C ALA A 14 12.61 4.13 2.82
N GLY A 15 12.80 5.18 2.02
CA GLY A 15 12.01 5.41 0.83
C GLY A 15 12.10 4.17 -0.05
N CYS A 16 10.95 3.55 -0.32
CA CYS A 16 10.81 2.62 -1.44
C CYS A 16 10.93 3.42 -2.74
N SER A 17 12.15 3.83 -3.07
CA SER A 17 12.50 4.23 -4.43
C SER A 17 12.58 2.98 -5.28
N PHE A 18 11.53 2.81 -6.08
CA PHE A 18 11.54 2.10 -7.35
C PHE A 18 12.89 2.26 -8.08
N PRO A 19 13.61 1.19 -8.43
CA PRO A 19 14.52 1.24 -9.55
C PRO A 19 13.73 0.85 -10.80
N SER A 20 13.24 1.87 -11.49
CA SER A 20 13.07 1.80 -12.94
C SER A 20 14.46 1.76 -13.58
N LEU A 21 14.56 0.99 -14.68
CA LEU A 21 15.65 0.96 -15.65
C LEU A 21 16.92 0.21 -15.20
N GLY A 22 17.20 -0.86 -15.95
CA GLY A 22 18.25 -1.81 -15.68
C GLY A 22 19.66 -1.28 -15.93
N VAL A 23 20.58 -1.81 -15.15
CA VAL A 23 21.97 -2.03 -15.55
C VAL A 23 22.32 -3.45 -15.11
N PHE A 24 22.41 -4.30 -16.12
CA PHE A 24 22.90 -5.66 -16.06
C PHE A 24 24.43 -5.60 -16.01
N LEU A 25 25.05 -5.80 -14.84
CA LEU A 25 26.49 -6.06 -14.75
C LEU A 25 26.81 -7.10 -13.67
N TRP A 26 26.80 -8.34 -14.12
CA TRP A 26 27.70 -9.45 -13.75
C TRP A 26 28.59 -9.27 -12.49
N ARG A 27 28.24 -9.98 -11.41
CA ARG A 27 29.21 -10.40 -10.38
C ARG A 27 29.18 -11.93 -10.27
N SER A 28 30.12 -12.50 -11.02
CA SER A 28 30.65 -13.88 -11.02
C SER A 28 30.42 -14.72 -9.76
N SER A 29 29.63 -15.78 -9.94
CA SER A 29 29.92 -17.19 -9.61
C SER A 29 31.19 -17.46 -8.78
N ARG A 30 31.01 -18.09 -7.62
CA ARG A 30 31.95 -19.09 -7.13
C ARG A 30 31.16 -20.32 -6.73
N ASP A 31 31.52 -21.38 -7.43
CA ASP A 31 30.82 -22.64 -7.61
C ASP A 31 30.93 -23.57 -6.40
N GLY A 32 29.94 -24.44 -6.27
CA GLY A 32 29.94 -25.58 -5.36
C GLY A 32 28.80 -26.55 -5.61
N ASP A 33 28.37 -26.73 -6.88
CA ASP A 33 27.32 -27.68 -7.25
C ASP A 33 27.95 -28.98 -7.78
N PRO A 34 27.89 -30.11 -7.05
CA PRO A 34 28.13 -31.41 -7.66
C PRO A 34 26.84 -31.88 -8.34
N LEU A 35 26.92 -31.89 -9.67
CA LEU A 35 26.04 -32.59 -10.60
C LEU A 35 25.43 -33.89 -10.04
N LEU A 36 24.10 -33.92 -9.92
CA LEU A 36 23.35 -35.11 -10.27
C LEU A 36 22.04 -34.72 -10.97
N VAL A 37 21.99 -35.10 -12.23
CA VAL A 37 20.91 -34.93 -13.20
C VAL A 37 19.65 -35.65 -12.71
N GLY A 38 18.57 -34.88 -12.54
CA GLY A 38 17.22 -35.39 -12.38
C GLY A 38 16.19 -34.26 -12.53
N PRO A 39 15.30 -34.28 -13.53
CA PRO A 39 14.21 -33.31 -13.64
C PRO A 39 13.04 -33.80 -12.78
N ALA A 40 13.10 -33.59 -11.46
CA ALA A 40 11.97 -33.88 -10.59
C ALA A 40 12.07 -33.16 -9.23
N CYS A 41 11.75 -31.86 -9.21
CA CYS A 41 10.93 -31.26 -8.15
C CYS A 41 10.65 -29.80 -8.55
N GLY A 42 9.66 -29.61 -9.41
CA GLY A 42 9.08 -28.29 -9.61
C GLY A 42 8.34 -27.89 -8.33
N ILE A 43 8.82 -26.87 -7.62
CA ILE A 43 7.97 -26.11 -6.69
C ILE A 43 7.48 -24.89 -7.46
N ILE A 44 6.66 -25.15 -8.48
CA ILE A 44 5.64 -24.21 -8.88
C ILE A 44 4.41 -24.68 -8.10
N PRO A 45 3.95 -23.97 -7.06
CA PRO A 45 2.67 -24.31 -6.46
C PRO A 45 1.62 -24.20 -7.57
N THR A 46 1.10 -25.35 -8.00
CA THR A 46 -0.06 -25.43 -8.87
C THR A 46 -1.19 -24.70 -8.16
N MET A 47 -1.90 -23.84 -8.88
CA MET A 47 -3.09 -23.17 -8.33
C MET A 47 -4.15 -24.25 -8.06
N GLY A 48 -4.15 -24.80 -6.85
CA GLY A 48 -4.91 -25.99 -6.44
C GLY A 48 -4.31 -26.85 -5.30
N GLY A 49 -3.25 -26.39 -4.61
CA GLY A 49 -2.62 -27.18 -3.53
C GLY A 49 -3.56 -27.53 -2.36
N HIS A 50 -3.55 -28.81 -1.94
CA HIS A 50 -4.27 -29.33 -0.77
C HIS A 50 -3.38 -29.33 0.48
N PHE A 51 -3.98 -29.22 1.67
CA PHE A 51 -3.26 -29.30 2.94
C PHE A 51 -2.37 -30.55 2.99
N GLY A 52 -1.05 -30.35 3.05
CA GLY A 52 -0.04 -31.41 2.96
C GLY A 52 1.12 -31.03 2.04
N ASP A 53 0.84 -30.43 0.88
CA ASP A 53 1.82 -30.19 -0.20
C ASP A 53 2.12 -28.71 -0.50
N LEU A 54 1.79 -27.77 0.41
CA LEU A 54 1.93 -26.33 0.17
C LEU A 54 3.39 -25.83 0.30
N ALA A 55 4.07 -26.22 1.38
CA ALA A 55 5.39 -25.71 1.68
C ALA A 55 6.12 -26.59 2.70
N LYS A 56 7.43 -26.77 2.51
CA LYS A 56 8.29 -27.45 3.48
C LYS A 56 8.77 -26.45 4.55
N ILE A 57 7.99 -26.33 5.62
CA ILE A 57 8.32 -25.48 6.78
C ILE A 57 8.96 -26.35 7.87
N ARG A 58 10.08 -25.91 8.46
CA ARG A 58 10.76 -26.61 9.57
C ARG A 58 10.92 -25.66 10.76
N HIS A 59 10.69 -26.19 11.97
CA HIS A 59 10.93 -25.52 13.26
C HIS A 59 10.24 -24.16 13.48
N ILE A 60 8.94 -24.06 13.20
CA ILE A 60 8.12 -22.92 13.64
C ILE A 60 7.19 -23.38 14.76
N ILE A 61 7.30 -22.76 15.93
CA ILE A 61 6.44 -23.03 17.08
C ILE A 61 5.42 -21.90 17.17
N THR A 62 4.14 -22.22 17.04
CA THR A 62 3.03 -21.27 17.16
C THR A 62 2.19 -21.60 18.40
N TYR A 63 1.81 -20.57 19.14
CA TYR A 63 0.97 -20.70 20.33
C TYR A 63 -0.38 -20.05 20.06
N THR A 64 -1.45 -20.72 20.46
CA THR A 64 -2.82 -20.23 20.34
C THR A 64 -3.58 -20.48 21.63
N LEU A 65 -4.51 -19.59 21.96
CA LEU A 65 -5.42 -19.73 23.10
C LEU A 65 -6.80 -20.17 22.60
N SER A 66 -7.54 -20.94 23.39
CA SER A 66 -8.93 -21.32 23.06
C SER A 66 -9.82 -20.08 22.87
N PRO A 67 -10.76 -20.07 21.90
CA PRO A 67 -11.61 -18.90 21.63
C PRO A 67 -12.50 -18.50 22.81
N PHE A 68 -12.85 -19.44 23.70
CA PHE A 68 -13.69 -19.15 24.88
C PHE A 68 -12.93 -18.42 26.00
N GLU A 69 -11.60 -18.45 25.96
CA GLU A 69 -10.72 -17.74 26.90
C GLU A 69 -10.33 -16.34 26.39
N GLN A 70 -10.57 -16.08 25.10
CA GLN A 70 -10.24 -14.80 24.46
C GLN A 70 -11.46 -13.87 24.50
N LYS A 71 -11.20 -12.58 24.76
CA LYS A 71 -12.20 -11.53 24.50
C LYS A 71 -12.33 -11.35 22.99
N ALA A 72 -13.57 -11.27 22.48
CA ALA A 72 -13.82 -11.07 21.05
C ALA A 72 -13.24 -9.74 20.51
N PHE A 73 -13.25 -8.68 21.33
CA PHE A 73 -12.67 -7.37 20.99
C PHE A 73 -11.73 -6.86 22.10
N PRO A 74 -10.50 -7.38 22.18
CA PRO A 74 -9.52 -6.87 23.13
C PRO A 74 -8.99 -5.51 22.66
N HIS A 75 -8.82 -4.56 23.59
CA HIS A 75 -8.15 -3.26 23.33
C HIS A 75 -8.69 -2.46 22.14
N TYR A 76 -10.00 -2.46 21.94
CA TYR A 76 -10.63 -1.79 20.79
C TYR A 76 -10.26 -0.30 20.70
N PHE A 77 -10.40 0.45 21.79
CA PHE A 77 -10.10 1.88 21.81
C PHE A 77 -8.59 2.18 21.84
N SER A 78 -7.81 1.43 22.63
CA SER A 78 -6.39 1.73 22.83
C SER A 78 -5.47 1.24 21.72
N LYS A 79 -5.86 0.20 20.96
CA LYS A 79 -5.06 -0.37 19.87
C LYS A 79 -5.79 -0.36 18.52
N GLY A 80 -7.10 -0.59 18.51
CA GLY A 80 -7.89 -0.62 17.27
C GLY A 80 -7.89 0.73 16.56
N ILE A 81 -8.41 1.78 17.23
CA ILE A 81 -8.50 3.13 16.67
C ILE A 81 -7.14 3.69 16.19
N PRO A 82 -6.07 3.70 17.01
CA PRO A 82 -4.79 4.25 16.55
C PRO A 82 -4.16 3.46 15.39
N ASN A 83 -4.39 2.14 15.32
CA ASN A 83 -3.93 1.34 14.18
C ASN A 83 -4.74 1.63 12.90
N THR A 84 -6.05 1.81 13.02
CA THR A 84 -6.90 2.23 11.89
C THR A 84 -6.51 3.62 11.40
N TRP A 85 -6.29 4.58 12.29
CA TRP A 85 -5.83 5.92 11.94
C TRP A 85 -4.47 5.89 11.22
N ARG A 86 -3.51 5.10 11.73
CA ARG A 86 -2.20 4.91 11.06
C ARG A 86 -2.37 4.36 9.64
N ARG A 87 -3.27 3.40 9.43
CA ARG A 87 -3.56 2.83 8.09
C ARG A 87 -4.22 3.86 7.19
N PHE A 88 -5.21 4.59 7.69
CA PHE A 88 -5.91 5.65 6.96
C PHE A 88 -4.94 6.73 6.48
N ARG A 89 -4.08 7.25 7.35
CA ARG A 89 -3.07 8.27 7.01
C ARG A 89 -2.09 7.80 5.92
N GLY A 90 -1.76 6.51 5.88
CA GLY A 90 -0.88 5.95 4.85
C GLY A 90 -1.52 5.88 3.45
N GLN A 91 -2.85 5.82 3.38
CA GLN A 91 -3.58 5.67 2.11
C GLN A 91 -4.23 6.97 1.63
N VAL A 92 -4.52 7.91 2.55
CA VAL A 92 -5.26 9.14 2.23
C VAL A 92 -4.61 9.92 1.09
N PHE A 93 -3.28 10.06 1.08
CA PHE A 93 -2.58 10.81 0.04
C PHE A 93 -2.52 10.12 -1.33
N ARG A 94 -2.77 8.81 -1.39
CA ARG A 94 -2.84 8.09 -2.67
C ARG A 94 -4.24 8.16 -3.27
N VAL A 95 -5.25 8.21 -2.43
CA VAL A 95 -6.65 8.08 -2.82
C VAL A 95 -7.33 9.44 -2.96
N VAL A 96 -7.07 10.40 -2.07
CA VAL A 96 -7.76 11.69 -2.03
C VAL A 96 -7.46 12.61 -3.22
N PRO A 97 -6.21 12.73 -3.73
CA PRO A 97 -5.93 13.65 -4.83
C PRO A 97 -6.79 13.44 -6.10
N PRO A 98 -6.95 12.22 -6.65
CA PRO A 98 -7.82 12.03 -7.81
C PRO A 98 -9.29 12.30 -7.50
N PHE A 99 -9.76 12.02 -6.27
CA PHE A 99 -11.14 12.31 -5.89
C PHE A 99 -11.43 13.82 -5.79
N ILE A 100 -10.48 14.61 -5.28
CA ILE A 100 -10.61 16.07 -5.25
C ILE A 100 -10.67 16.62 -6.67
N LEU A 101 -9.77 16.17 -7.56
CA LEU A 101 -9.76 16.60 -8.96
C LEU A 101 -11.08 16.28 -9.65
N MET A 102 -11.61 15.07 -9.46
CA MET A 102 -12.92 14.68 -10.00
C MET A 102 -14.04 15.62 -9.51
N TYR A 103 -14.05 15.92 -8.20
CA TYR A 103 -15.08 16.78 -7.62
C TYR A 103 -15.00 18.22 -8.12
N LEU A 104 -13.79 18.77 -8.26
CA LEU A 104 -13.58 20.11 -8.80
C LEU A 104 -14.10 20.21 -10.24
N THR A 105 -13.72 19.27 -11.11
CA THR A 105 -14.20 19.23 -12.51
C THR A 105 -15.72 19.09 -12.59
N TYR A 106 -16.31 18.25 -11.74
CA TYR A 106 -17.77 18.10 -11.67
C TYR A 106 -18.47 19.41 -11.27
N SER A 107 -17.98 20.08 -10.22
CA SER A 107 -18.58 21.33 -9.75
C SER A 107 -18.46 22.47 -10.77
N TRP A 108 -17.33 22.55 -11.48
CA TRP A 108 -17.11 23.50 -12.56
C TRP A 108 -18.05 23.22 -13.73
N GLY A 109 -18.15 21.95 -14.18
CA GLY A 109 -19.00 21.56 -15.29
C GLY A 109 -20.47 21.92 -15.08
N ASN A 110 -21.00 21.71 -13.87
CA ASN A 110 -22.37 22.08 -13.53
C ASN A 110 -22.59 23.60 -13.51
N GLN A 111 -21.62 24.36 -13.00
CA GLN A 111 -21.72 25.82 -12.98
C GLN A 111 -21.68 26.40 -14.39
N GLU A 112 -20.79 25.91 -15.23
CA GLU A 112 -20.65 26.39 -16.60
C GLU A 112 -21.85 26.01 -17.46
N PHE A 113 -22.37 24.79 -17.31
CA PHE A 113 -23.62 24.38 -17.94
C PHE A 113 -24.80 25.26 -17.52
N ALA A 114 -24.90 25.60 -16.23
CA ALA A 114 -25.97 26.47 -15.74
C ALA A 114 -25.87 27.91 -16.27
N LYS A 115 -24.66 28.43 -16.49
CA LYS A 115 -24.42 29.73 -17.12
C LYS A 115 -24.79 29.71 -18.60
N ASN A 116 -24.27 28.72 -19.33
CA ASN A 116 -24.51 28.56 -20.77
C ASN A 116 -25.97 28.22 -21.12
N GLY A 117 -26.72 27.67 -20.17
CA GLY A 117 -28.16 27.47 -20.31
C GLY A 117 -28.99 28.76 -20.23
N ARG A 118 -28.39 29.91 -19.86
CA ARG A 118 -29.06 31.21 -19.87
C ARG A 118 -28.76 31.99 -21.15
N LYS A 119 -29.67 32.88 -21.51
CA LYS A 119 -29.51 33.79 -22.66
C LYS A 119 -28.66 34.98 -22.25
N ASP A 120 -27.65 35.32 -23.03
CA ASP A 120 -26.82 36.50 -22.83
C ASP A 120 -27.41 37.71 -23.57
N LEU A 121 -27.66 38.81 -22.85
CA LEU A 121 -28.27 40.04 -23.38
C LEU A 121 -27.32 40.83 -24.29
N SER A 122 -26.02 40.77 -24.02
CA SER A 122 -24.98 41.52 -24.76
C SER A 122 -24.82 41.10 -26.22
N LEU A 123 -25.35 39.93 -26.62
CA LEU A 123 -25.31 39.47 -28.00
C LEU A 123 -26.36 40.17 -28.90
N TYR A 124 -27.37 40.83 -28.31
CA TYR A 124 -28.47 41.46 -29.05
C TYR A 124 -28.34 42.99 -29.19
N GLU A 125 -27.30 43.61 -28.62
CA GLU A 125 -27.08 45.07 -28.64
C GLU A 125 -26.51 45.60 -29.99
N LYS A 126 -26.20 44.74 -30.95
CA LYS A 126 -25.53 45.10 -32.22
C LYS A 126 -26.27 44.65 -33.48
N ASP A 127 -27.49 44.15 -33.33
CA ASP A 127 -28.36 43.72 -34.44
C ASP A 127 -29.30 44.84 -34.93
N GLU A 128 -28.98 46.10 -34.61
CA GLU A 128 -29.61 47.34 -35.10
C GLU A 128 -28.82 47.99 -36.24
#